data_AF-A0A8C9IMI7-F1
#
_entry.id   AF-A0A8C9IMI7-F1
#
_cell.length_a   1.000
_cell.length_b   1.000
_cell.length_c   1.000
_cell.angle_alpha   90.00
_cell.angle_beta   90.00
_cell.angle_gamma   90.00
#
_symmetry.space_group_name_H-M   'P 1'
#
loop_
_entity.id
_entity.type
_entity.pdbx_description
1 polymer ?
#
loop_
_entity_poly.entity_id
_entity_poly.type
_entity_poly.pdbx_seq_one_letter_code
_entity_poly.pdbx_strand_id
1 'polypeptide(L)'
;MNNQKAVAALLQECKQVLDQLLLEAPDVSEEDKSEDQRCRASLLSELRTLIQEAKEMKWPFVPEKWQYKQAVSPEDKTNLKDVIGARLQQLLASLRASILAQDCAAAAAIVFLVDRFLYGLDVSGKLLQVAKGLHKLQPATPIAPQVVIRQARISMNSGFHPVKHSM
;
A
#
# COMPACT_ATOMS: atom_id res chain seq x y z
N MET A 1 -21.23 1.29 0.68
CA MET A 1 -21.19 0.20 -0.31
C MET A 1 -20.47 0.55 -1.62
N ASN A 2 -20.70 1.72 -2.24
CA ASN A 2 -20.04 2.06 -3.52
C ASN A 2 -18.51 2.22 -3.44
N ASN A 3 -18.00 2.76 -2.32
CA ASN A 3 -16.55 3.00 -2.17
C ASN A 3 -15.74 1.71 -2.03
N GLN A 4 -16.24 0.72 -1.27
CA GLN A 4 -15.58 -0.58 -1.10
C GLN A 4 -15.44 -1.33 -2.44
N LYS A 5 -16.52 -1.39 -3.23
CA LYS A 5 -16.51 -2.05 -4.55
C LYS A 5 -15.56 -1.35 -5.52
N ALA A 6 -15.56 -0.02 -5.56
CA ALA A 6 -14.65 0.75 -6.40
C ALA A 6 -13.17 0.51 -6.03
N VAL A 7 -12.85 0.55 -4.73
CA VAL A 7 -11.50 0.23 -4.24
C VAL A 7 -11.11 -1.21 -4.58
N ALA A 8 -12.03 -2.17 -4.41
CA ALA A 8 -11.78 -3.55 -4.75
C ALA A 8 -11.51 -3.76 -6.25
N ALA A 9 -12.20 -3.02 -7.12
CA ALA A 9 -11.96 -3.04 -8.57
C ALA A 9 -10.57 -2.48 -8.91
N LEU A 10 -10.19 -1.33 -8.34
CA LEU A 10 -8.87 -0.74 -8.57
C LEU A 10 -7.71 -1.66 -8.10
N LEU A 11 -7.87 -2.34 -6.96
CA LEU A 11 -6.87 -3.33 -6.50
C LEU A 11 -6.81 -4.55 -7.42
N GLN A 12 -7.94 -4.96 -7.99
CA GLN A 12 -7.99 -6.04 -8.96
C GLN A 12 -7.29 -5.66 -10.26
N GLU A 13 -7.48 -4.43 -10.74
CA GLU A 13 -6.77 -3.88 -11.90
C GLU A 13 -5.26 -3.80 -11.64
N CYS A 14 -4.83 -3.32 -10.47
CA CYS A 14 -3.42 -3.31 -10.08
C CYS A 14 -2.80 -4.72 -10.11
N LYS A 15 -3.55 -5.72 -9.63
CA LYS A 15 -3.12 -7.12 -9.71
C LYS A 15 -2.98 -7.58 -11.17
N GLN A 16 -3.95 -7.28 -12.03
CA GLN A 16 -3.92 -7.67 -13.44
C GLN A 16 -2.72 -7.04 -14.17
N VAL A 17 -2.42 -5.77 -13.89
CA VAL A 17 -1.21 -5.11 -14.42
C VAL A 17 0.04 -5.84 -13.96
N LEU A 18 0.14 -6.21 -12.67
CA LEU A 18 1.28 -7.00 -12.17
C LEU A 18 1.39 -8.37 -12.84
N ASP A 19 0.26 -9.06 -13.02
CA ASP A 19 0.24 -10.37 -13.68
C ASP A 19 0.68 -10.25 -15.17
N GLN A 20 0.37 -9.14 -15.85
CA GLN A 20 0.84 -8.85 -17.21
C GLN A 20 2.34 -8.54 -17.26
N LEU A 21 2.82 -7.65 -16.38
CA LEU A 21 4.25 -7.28 -16.29
C LEU A 21 5.15 -8.48 -15.96
N LEU A 22 4.63 -9.51 -15.28
CA LEU A 22 5.36 -10.75 -15.02
C LEU A 22 5.58 -11.61 -16.28
N LEU A 23 4.78 -11.42 -17.32
CA LEU A 23 4.89 -12.16 -18.59
C LEU A 23 5.73 -11.40 -19.62
N GLU A 24 5.82 -10.08 -19.48
CA GLU A 24 6.52 -9.20 -20.40
C GLU A 24 7.98 -8.98 -20.00
N ALA A 25 8.83 -8.65 -20.99
CA ALA A 25 10.18 -8.19 -20.68
C ALA A 25 10.09 -6.79 -20.03
N PRO A 26 11.01 -6.42 -19.13
CA PRO A 26 11.04 -5.08 -18.56
C PRO A 26 11.26 -4.03 -19.65
N ASP A 27 10.20 -3.34 -20.03
CA ASP A 27 10.23 -2.19 -20.94
C ASP A 27 9.34 -1.10 -20.36
N VAL A 28 9.95 -0.17 -19.62
CA VAL A 28 9.24 0.93 -18.97
C VAL A 28 9.34 2.16 -19.86
N SER A 29 8.20 2.59 -20.40
CA SER A 29 8.14 3.79 -21.24
C SER A 29 8.45 5.07 -20.44
N GLU A 30 8.93 6.11 -21.13
CA GLU A 30 9.10 7.42 -20.49
C GLU A 30 7.76 8.03 -20.09
N GLU A 31 6.69 7.70 -20.82
CA GLU A 31 5.31 8.05 -20.47
C GLU A 31 4.90 7.47 -19.12
N ASP A 32 5.20 6.20 -18.82
CA ASP A 32 4.89 5.57 -17.54
C ASP A 32 5.65 6.22 -16.38
N LYS A 33 6.94 6.54 -16.59
CA LYS A 33 7.75 7.26 -15.59
C LYS A 33 7.21 8.66 -15.32
N SER A 34 6.84 9.38 -16.38
CA SER A 34 6.27 10.73 -16.29
C SER A 34 4.93 10.73 -15.57
N GLU A 35 4.06 9.77 -15.88
CA GLU A 35 2.74 9.65 -15.24
C GLU A 35 2.86 9.26 -13.76
N ASP A 36 3.78 8.37 -13.39
CA ASP A 36 4.08 8.06 -11.99
C ASP A 36 4.57 9.29 -11.21
N GLN A 37 5.49 10.08 -11.79
CA GLN A 37 5.94 11.33 -11.18
C GLN A 37 4.80 12.32 -11.02
N ARG A 38 3.94 12.46 -12.03
CA ARG A 38 2.77 13.36 -12.00
C ARG A 38 1.77 12.94 -10.93
N CYS A 39 1.46 11.64 -10.86
CA CYS A 39 0.58 11.08 -9.84
C CYS A 39 1.11 11.36 -8.44
N ARG A 40 2.39 11.04 -8.16
CA ARG A 40 3.03 11.31 -6.87
C ARG A 40 3.08 12.80 -6.54
N ALA A 41 3.39 13.66 -7.51
CA ALA A 41 3.46 15.11 -7.31
C ALA A 41 2.11 15.74 -6.97
N SER A 42 0.99 15.16 -7.43
CA SER A 42 -0.37 15.62 -7.13
C SER A 42 -0.82 15.33 -5.69
N LEU A 43 -0.10 14.46 -4.96
CA LEU A 43 -0.42 14.12 -3.58
C LEU A 43 -0.07 15.28 -2.63
N LEU A 44 -0.81 15.36 -1.53
CA LEU A 44 -0.51 16.28 -0.44
C LEU A 44 0.94 16.06 0.04
N SER A 45 1.63 17.13 0.43
CA SER A 45 3.01 17.08 0.93
C SER A 45 3.19 16.05 2.04
N GLU A 46 2.25 16.00 2.99
CA GLU A 46 2.27 15.03 4.08
C GLU A 46 2.24 13.57 3.58
N LEU A 47 1.41 13.25 2.58
CA LEU A 47 1.34 11.90 2.01
C LEU A 47 2.61 11.56 1.23
N ARG A 48 3.19 12.52 0.51
CA ARG A 48 4.47 12.33 -0.19
C ARG A 48 5.59 12.01 0.80
N THR A 49 5.67 12.75 1.90
CA THR A 49 6.63 12.47 2.97
C THR A 49 6.41 11.08 3.55
N LEU A 50 5.18 10.71 3.91
CA LEU A 50 4.88 9.39 4.46
C LEU A 50 5.22 8.23 3.51
N ILE A 51 4.99 8.40 2.20
CA ILE A 51 5.39 7.41 1.18
C ILE A 51 6.91 7.28 1.15
N GLN A 52 7.64 8.39 1.17
CA GLN A 52 9.10 8.38 1.17
C GLN A 52 9.66 7.69 2.43
N GLU A 53 9.12 8.01 3.61
CA GLU A 53 9.53 7.39 4.88
C GLU A 53 9.20 5.90 4.93
N ALA A 54 8.05 5.51 4.38
CA ALA A 54 7.67 4.11 4.23
C ALA A 54 8.63 3.37 3.27
N LYS A 55 9.03 4.00 2.17
CA LYS A 55 10.02 3.45 1.21
C LYS A 55 11.40 3.29 1.84
N GLU A 56 11.78 4.21 2.73
CA GLU A 56 13.01 4.16 3.54
C GLU A 56 12.94 3.19 4.72
N MET A 57 11.81 2.49 4.91
CA MET A 57 11.60 1.53 6.01
C MET A 57 11.84 2.14 7.40
N LYS A 58 11.51 3.44 7.59
CA LYS A 58 11.74 4.15 8.86
C LYS A 58 11.02 3.51 10.05
N TRP A 59 9.95 2.77 9.80
CA TRP A 59 9.13 2.15 10.84
C TRP A 59 8.46 0.86 10.33
N PRO A 60 8.29 -0.17 11.19
CA PRO A 60 7.62 -1.41 10.80
C PRO A 60 6.08 -1.31 10.78
N PHE A 61 5.54 -0.24 11.37
CA PHE A 61 4.11 0.11 11.39
C PHE A 61 3.93 1.60 11.15
N VAL A 62 2.91 1.99 10.39
CA VAL A 62 2.61 3.40 10.15
C VAL A 62 2.23 4.06 11.48
N PRO A 63 3.03 5.03 11.99
CA PRO A 63 2.75 5.65 13.26
C PRO A 63 1.62 6.67 13.13
N GLU A 64 0.78 6.80 14.14
CA GLU A 64 -0.07 7.99 14.28
C GLU A 64 0.80 9.17 14.76
N LYS A 65 0.44 10.41 14.40
CA LYS A 65 1.19 11.62 14.79
C LYS A 65 1.37 11.77 16.31
N TRP A 66 0.38 11.33 17.08
CA TRP A 66 0.37 11.37 18.54
C TRP A 66 1.01 10.15 19.20
N GLN A 67 1.29 9.07 18.47
CA GLN A 67 1.59 7.76 19.04
C GLN A 67 2.83 7.74 19.96
N TYR A 68 3.81 8.61 19.69
CA TYR A 68 5.08 8.65 20.43
C TYR A 68 5.40 10.03 21.03
N LYS A 69 4.43 10.95 21.06
CA LYS A 69 4.61 12.30 21.63
C LYS A 69 4.09 12.37 23.07
N GLN A 70 4.92 12.89 23.98
CA GLN A 70 4.50 13.12 25.38
C GLN A 70 3.61 14.35 25.53
N ALA A 71 3.86 15.40 24.74
CA ALA A 71 3.01 16.60 24.68
C ALA A 71 2.33 16.65 23.31
N VAL A 72 1.05 16.28 23.28
CA VAL A 72 0.24 16.21 22.05
C VAL A 72 -0.44 17.56 21.83
N SER A 73 -0.10 18.26 20.74
CA SER A 73 -0.79 19.48 20.36
C SER A 73 -2.13 19.17 19.64
N PRO A 74 -3.04 20.14 19.46
CA PRO A 74 -4.27 19.93 18.70
C PRO A 74 -4.03 19.41 17.27
N GLU A 75 -2.95 19.83 16.64
CA GLU A 75 -2.55 19.41 15.28
C GLU A 75 -2.12 17.94 15.24
N ASP A 76 -1.61 17.40 16.35
CA ASP A 76 -1.19 15.99 16.47
C ASP A 76 -2.37 15.02 16.64
N LYS A 77 -3.58 15.54 16.92
CA LYS A 77 -4.79 14.73 17.09
C LYS A 77 -5.44 14.31 15.77
N THR A 78 -4.96 14.82 14.62
CA THR A 78 -5.46 14.37 13.32
C THR A 78 -5.08 12.91 13.11
N ASN A 79 -6.07 12.04 12.92
CA ASN A 79 -5.84 10.62 12.68
C ASN A 79 -5.37 10.43 11.24
N LEU A 80 -4.33 9.61 11.06
CA LEU A 80 -3.81 9.35 9.72
C LEU A 80 -4.86 8.67 8.82
N LYS A 81 -5.80 7.93 9.43
CA LYS A 81 -6.97 7.37 8.75
C LYS A 81 -7.79 8.42 8.01
N ASP A 82 -7.93 9.63 8.56
CA ASP A 82 -8.73 10.69 7.94
C ASP A 82 -8.01 11.28 6.72
N VAL A 83 -6.69 11.52 6.84
CA VAL A 83 -5.84 12.00 5.75
C VAL A 83 -5.81 10.98 4.60
N ILE A 84 -5.60 9.69 4.92
CA ILE A 84 -5.61 8.61 3.93
C ILE A 84 -7.00 8.47 3.31
N GLY A 85 -8.06 8.47 4.13
CA GLY A 85 -9.44 8.31 3.66
C GLY A 85 -9.86 9.40 2.66
N ALA A 86 -9.49 10.65 2.95
CA ALA A 86 -9.79 11.80 2.09
C ALA A 86 -9.02 11.80 0.75
N ARG A 87 -7.98 10.98 0.63
CA ARG A 87 -7.07 10.94 -0.54
C ARG A 87 -6.87 9.52 -1.10
N LEU A 88 -7.71 8.56 -0.68
CA LEU A 88 -7.54 7.15 -1.02
C LEU A 88 -7.51 6.91 -2.53
N GLN A 89 -8.39 7.56 -3.29
CA GLN A 89 -8.45 7.41 -4.74
C GLN A 89 -7.16 7.88 -5.43
N GLN A 90 -6.58 8.99 -4.96
CA GLN A 90 -5.30 9.48 -5.48
C GLN A 90 -4.13 8.57 -5.09
N LEU A 91 -4.16 8.00 -3.87
CA LEU A 91 -3.16 7.01 -3.45
C LEU A 91 -3.24 5.73 -4.30
N LEU A 92 -4.44 5.25 -4.63
CA LEU A 92 -4.61 4.07 -5.50
C LEU A 92 -4.24 4.35 -6.95
N ALA A 93 -4.51 5.56 -7.46
CA ALA A 93 -4.02 5.99 -8.77
C ALA A 93 -2.48 6.02 -8.80
N SER A 94 -1.86 6.58 -7.76
CA SER A 94 -0.40 6.58 -7.61
C SER A 94 0.17 5.16 -7.47
N LEU A 95 -0.52 4.25 -6.77
CA LEU A 95 -0.12 2.84 -6.69
C LEU A 95 -0.07 2.20 -8.09
N ARG A 96 -1.12 2.40 -8.89
CA ARG A 96 -1.19 1.87 -10.25
C ARG A 96 -0.09 2.45 -11.13
N ALA A 97 0.14 3.76 -11.06
CA ALA A 97 1.19 4.42 -11.82
C ALA A 97 2.59 3.91 -11.43
N SER A 98 2.87 3.74 -10.13
CA SER A 98 4.15 3.17 -9.67
C SER A 98 4.35 1.71 -10.10
N ILE A 99 3.27 0.93 -10.21
CA ILE A 99 3.33 -0.44 -10.76
C ILE A 99 3.71 -0.41 -12.25
N LEU A 100 3.06 0.43 -13.05
CA LEU A 100 3.35 0.57 -14.49
C LEU A 100 4.79 1.05 -14.72
N ALA A 101 5.25 2.01 -13.91
CA ALA A 101 6.63 2.49 -13.93
C ALA A 101 7.64 1.50 -13.32
N GLN A 102 7.19 0.33 -12.84
CA GLN A 102 7.98 -0.70 -12.16
C GLN A 102 8.79 -0.19 -10.94
N ASP A 103 8.35 0.90 -10.29
CA ASP A 103 8.86 1.35 -8.98
C ASP A 103 8.17 0.53 -7.89
N CYS A 104 8.51 -0.77 -7.79
CA CYS A 104 7.90 -1.68 -6.83
C CYS A 104 8.12 -1.24 -5.38
N ALA A 105 9.22 -0.52 -5.09
CA ALA A 105 9.48 0.06 -3.79
C ALA A 105 8.47 1.16 -3.43
N ALA A 106 8.17 2.09 -4.35
CA ALA A 106 7.12 3.10 -4.13
C ALA A 106 5.73 2.45 -4.03
N ALA A 107 5.44 1.47 -4.90
CA ALA A 107 4.18 0.73 -4.84
C ALA A 107 4.01 0.00 -3.48
N ALA A 108 5.05 -0.66 -2.98
CA ALA A 108 5.03 -1.32 -1.68
C ALA A 108 4.87 -0.33 -0.52
N ALA A 109 5.49 0.85 -0.60
CA ALA A 109 5.31 1.92 0.38
C ALA A 109 3.86 2.44 0.40
N ILE A 110 3.22 2.58 -0.76
CA ILE A 110 1.80 2.97 -0.84
C ILE A 110 0.91 1.86 -0.25
N VAL A 111 1.16 0.59 -0.61
CA VAL A 111 0.47 -0.58 -0.02
C VAL A 111 0.56 -0.56 1.50
N PHE A 112 1.74 -0.30 2.04
CA PHE A 112 1.97 -0.20 3.48
C PHE A 112 1.14 0.93 4.11
N LEU A 113 1.12 2.11 3.48
CA LEU A 113 0.39 3.26 3.98
C LEU A 113 -1.13 3.00 4.03
N VAL A 114 -1.70 2.44 2.97
CA VAL A 114 -3.16 2.21 2.88
C VAL A 114 -3.65 0.96 3.63
N ASP A 115 -2.76 0.05 4.04
CA ASP A 115 -3.12 -1.25 4.65
C ASP A 115 -4.11 -1.12 5.82
N ARG A 116 -3.83 -0.22 6.77
CA ARG A 116 -4.68 -0.04 7.96
C ARG A 116 -6.08 0.45 7.57
N PHE A 117 -6.17 1.37 6.62
CA PHE A 117 -7.44 1.90 6.14
C PHE A 117 -8.25 0.83 5.40
N LEU A 118 -7.58 0.10 4.49
CA LEU A 118 -8.21 -0.93 3.66
C LEU A 118 -8.64 -2.18 4.43
N TYR A 119 -8.02 -2.44 5.58
CA TYR A 119 -8.54 -3.44 6.52
C TYR A 119 -9.91 -3.06 7.10
N GLY A 120 -10.11 -1.79 7.44
CA GLY A 120 -11.41 -1.30 7.89
C GLY A 120 -12.49 -1.36 6.82
N LEU A 121 -12.11 -1.47 5.54
CA LEU A 121 -13.01 -1.64 4.40
C LEU A 121 -13.20 -3.10 3.97
N ASP A 122 -12.61 -4.06 4.67
CA ASP A 122 -12.68 -5.48 4.34
C ASP A 122 -12.22 -5.80 2.89
N VAL A 123 -11.13 -5.17 2.46
CA VAL A 123 -10.52 -5.41 1.13
C VAL A 123 -9.03 -5.78 1.22
N SER A 124 -8.53 -6.08 2.43
CA SER A 124 -7.14 -6.49 2.67
C SER A 124 -6.71 -7.71 1.85
N GLY A 125 -7.61 -8.66 1.59
CA GLY A 125 -7.28 -9.82 0.76
C GLY A 125 -6.80 -9.44 -0.65
N LYS A 126 -7.44 -8.44 -1.28
CA LYS A 126 -7.01 -7.93 -2.60
C LYS A 126 -5.72 -7.14 -2.53
N LEU A 127 -5.56 -6.31 -1.50
CA LEU A 127 -4.31 -5.58 -1.26
C LEU A 127 -3.12 -6.52 -1.08
N LEU A 128 -3.31 -7.63 -0.36
CA LEU A 128 -2.28 -8.65 -0.17
C LEU A 128 -1.91 -9.39 -1.47
N GLN A 129 -2.85 -9.56 -2.40
CA GLN A 129 -2.52 -10.07 -3.73
C GLN A 129 -1.66 -9.09 -4.54
N VAL A 130 -1.89 -7.78 -4.40
CA VAL A 130 -1.01 -6.75 -4.99
C VAL A 130 0.38 -6.82 -4.38
N ALA A 131 0.49 -6.88 -3.05
CA ALA A 131 1.77 -7.04 -2.35
C ALA A 131 2.53 -8.31 -2.81
N LYS A 132 1.82 -9.43 -3.00
CA LYS A 132 2.38 -10.67 -3.53
C LYS A 132 2.86 -10.51 -4.98
N GLY A 133 2.11 -9.80 -5.82
CA GLY A 133 2.52 -9.52 -7.20
C GLY A 133 3.78 -8.67 -7.26
N LEU A 134 3.88 -7.63 -6.42
CA LEU A 134 5.09 -6.80 -6.29
C LEU A 134 6.32 -7.64 -5.91
N HIS A 135 6.18 -8.50 -4.91
CA HIS A 135 7.27 -9.39 -4.49
C HIS A 135 7.65 -10.40 -5.58
N LYS A 136 6.69 -10.88 -6.39
CA LYS A 136 7.01 -11.75 -7.54
C LYS A 136 7.77 -11.00 -8.63
N LEU A 137 7.38 -9.76 -8.92
CA LEU A 137 7.99 -8.96 -9.98
C LEU A 137 9.40 -8.53 -9.60
N GLN A 138 9.60 -8.09 -8.35
CA GLN A 138 10.90 -7.72 -7.81
C GLN A 138 11.05 -8.29 -6.40
N PRO A 139 11.66 -9.48 -6.23
CA PRO A 139 11.80 -10.15 -4.92
C PRO A 139 12.55 -9.35 -3.86
N ALA A 140 13.41 -8.42 -4.27
CA ALA A 140 14.12 -7.50 -3.39
C ALA A 140 13.23 -6.40 -2.79
N THR A 141 11.99 -6.24 -3.28
CA THR A 141 11.05 -5.23 -2.77
C THR A 141 10.72 -5.50 -1.30
N PRO A 142 11.02 -4.57 -0.38
CA PRO A 142 10.72 -4.77 1.03
C PRO A 142 9.20 -4.69 1.27
N ILE A 143 8.66 -5.70 1.94
CA ILE A 143 7.27 -5.70 2.40
C ILE A 143 7.24 -5.44 3.89
N ALA A 144 6.54 -4.38 4.30
CA ALA A 144 6.50 -3.97 5.70
C ALA A 144 5.90 -5.06 6.62
N PRO A 145 6.43 -5.25 7.84
CA PRO A 145 5.89 -6.22 8.81
C PRO A 145 4.39 -6.07 9.08
N GLN A 146 3.86 -4.84 9.08
CA GLN A 146 2.42 -4.58 9.20
C GLN A 146 1.59 -5.34 8.17
N VAL A 147 2.05 -5.39 6.91
CA VAL A 147 1.36 -6.06 5.80
C VAL A 147 1.47 -7.60 5.94
N VAL A 148 2.60 -8.09 6.44
CA VAL A 148 2.76 -9.53 6.74
C VAL A 148 1.80 -9.95 7.86
N ILE A 149 1.71 -9.16 8.93
CA ILE A 149 0.76 -9.39 10.02
C ILE A 149 -0.69 -9.29 9.53
N ARG A 150 -0.97 -8.47 8.51
CA ARG A 150 -2.30 -8.42 7.89
C ARG A 150 -2.71 -9.78 7.33
N GLN A 151 -1.80 -10.47 6.65
CA GLN A 151 -2.06 -11.82 6.13
C GLN A 151 -2.45 -12.78 7.26
N ALA A 152 -1.74 -12.75 8.40
CA ALA A 152 -2.09 -13.56 9.57
C ALA A 152 -3.47 -13.21 10.13
N ARG A 153 -3.82 -11.92 10.22
CA ARG A 153 -5.14 -11.47 10.70
C ARG A 153 -6.28 -11.96 9.82
N ILE A 154 -6.17 -11.84 8.50
CA ILE A 154 -7.25 -12.28 7.61
C ILE A 154 -7.41 -13.81 7.63
N SER A 155 -6.32 -14.57 7.77
CA SER A 155 -6.35 -16.02 7.92
C SER A 155 -7.10 -16.42 9.20
N MET A 156 -6.79 -15.78 10.33
CA MET A 156 -7.53 -16.03 11.56
C MET A 156 -9.02 -15.69 11.44
N ASN A 157 -9.36 -14.56 10.81
CA ASN A 157 -10.76 -14.12 10.63
C ASN A 157 -11.56 -15.07 9.72
N SER A 158 -10.91 -15.77 8.79
CA SER A 158 -11.55 -16.75 7.91
C SER A 158 -11.68 -18.15 8.55
N GLY A 159 -11.36 -18.31 9.83
CA GLY A 159 -11.30 -19.61 10.52
C GLY A 159 -10.10 -20.47 10.11
N PHE A 160 -9.14 -19.92 9.36
CA PHE A 160 -7.93 -20.62 8.95
C PHE A 160 -6.83 -20.34 9.97
N HIS A 161 -6.53 -21.33 10.82
CA HIS A 161 -5.31 -21.30 11.62
C HIS A 161 -4.14 -21.68 10.70
N PRO A 162 -3.21 -20.77 10.37
CA PRO A 162 -1.92 -21.20 9.84
C PRO A 162 -1.29 -22.07 10.92
N VAL A 163 -1.24 -23.37 10.65
CA VAL A 163 -0.80 -24.40 11.59
C VAL A 163 0.55 -23.99 12.15
N LYS A 164 0.64 -23.95 13.48
CA LYS A 164 1.89 -24.08 14.22
C LYS A 164 2.53 -25.41 13.80
N HIS A 165 3.32 -25.41 12.74
CA HIS A 165 4.24 -26.51 12.49
C HIS A 165 5.63 -26.11 12.99
N SER A 166 6.04 -26.84 14.03
CA SER A 166 7.41 -27.09 14.46
C SER A 166 8.08 -26.03 15.35
N MET A 167 7.95 -26.23 16.67
CA MET A 167 9.00 -26.89 17.48
C MET A 167 8.35 -27.76 18.54
#